data_AF-A0A4Q6EK14-F1
#
_entry.id   AF-A0A4Q6EK14-F1
#
_cell.length_a   1.000
_cell.length_b   1.000
_cell.length_c   1.000
_cell.angle_alpha   90.00
_cell.angle_beta   90.00
_cell.angle_gamma   90.00
#
_symmetry.space_group_name_H-M   'P 1'
#
loop_
_entity.id
_entity.type
_entity.pdbx_description
1 polymer ?
#
loop_
_entity_poly.entity_id
_entity_poly.type
_entity_poly.pdbx_seq_one_letter_code
_entity_poly.pdbx_strand_id
1 'polypeptide(L)'
;MAQKPNFMNFTVDHMTLLLQPRLYNVAYCVFRLIFGTTPDDLLYEKRRKNKETGKETSMTFATKIGEWSPGARDPLNTIIAVVQPSEAAHEPSHVREMLDGHESAAHWQHIALRTPDLISFHKHCVERGVNFVTPILKDEHE
;
A
#
# COMPACT_ATOMS: atom_id res chain seq x y z
N MET A 1 -11.88 -23.77 22.62
CA MET A 1 -10.78 -22.93 22.09
C MET A 1 -10.72 -21.67 22.94
N ALA A 2 -9.53 -21.19 23.33
CA ALA A 2 -9.41 -19.93 24.06
C ALA A 2 -9.90 -18.77 23.16
N GLN A 3 -10.65 -17.83 23.75
CA GLN A 3 -11.10 -16.63 23.05
C GLN A 3 -9.88 -15.77 22.70
N LYS A 4 -9.79 -15.30 21.45
CA LYS A 4 -8.72 -14.40 21.04
C LYS A 4 -8.89 -13.02 21.69
N PRO A 5 -7.80 -12.31 22.03
CA PRO A 5 -7.88 -10.94 22.52
C PRO A 5 -8.54 -10.00 21.51
N ASN A 6 -9.25 -8.98 22.00
CA ASN A 6 -9.97 -8.04 21.14
C ASN A 6 -9.06 -7.32 20.12
N PHE A 7 -7.82 -7.01 20.50
CA PHE A 7 -6.83 -6.36 19.63
C PHE A 7 -6.42 -7.20 18.40
N MET A 8 -6.82 -8.48 18.33
CA MET A 8 -6.61 -9.36 17.17
C MET A 8 -7.78 -9.38 16.18
N ASN A 9 -8.84 -8.61 16.42
CA ASN A 9 -9.98 -8.50 15.51
C ASN A 9 -9.66 -7.50 14.39
N PHE A 10 -8.85 -7.93 13.42
CA PHE A 10 -8.39 -7.08 12.33
C PHE A 10 -9.41 -6.89 11.22
N THR A 11 -9.37 -5.71 10.59
CA THR A 11 -9.97 -5.47 9.27
C THR A 11 -8.89 -4.96 8.32
N VAL A 12 -8.99 -5.31 7.03
CA VAL A 12 -8.06 -4.77 6.03
C VAL A 12 -8.39 -3.29 5.81
N ASP A 13 -7.35 -2.45 5.85
CA ASP A 13 -7.46 -1.02 5.54
C ASP A 13 -7.15 -0.76 4.07
N HIS A 14 -5.94 -1.11 3.66
CA HIS A 14 -5.50 -1.04 2.28
C HIS A 14 -4.41 -2.09 2.00
N MET A 15 -4.21 -2.38 0.72
CA MET A 15 -3.16 -3.27 0.25
C MET A 15 -2.31 -2.53 -0.79
N THR A 16 -0.99 -2.67 -0.69
CA THR A 16 -0.07 -2.00 -1.62
C THR A 16 0.55 -3.00 -2.58
N LEU A 17 0.31 -2.81 -3.87
CA LEU A 17 0.78 -3.64 -4.97
C LEU A 17 1.89 -2.93 -5.75
N LEU A 18 3.03 -3.58 -5.90
CA LEU A 18 4.12 -3.16 -6.77
C LEU A 18 3.95 -3.83 -8.13
N LEU A 19 4.19 -3.10 -9.21
CA LEU A 19 4.09 -3.62 -10.57
C LEU A 19 5.29 -3.19 -11.42
N GLN A 20 5.78 -4.09 -12.27
CA GLN A 20 6.71 -3.72 -13.34
C GLN A 20 6.01 -2.84 -14.39
N PRO A 21 6.73 -1.91 -15.06
CA PRO A 21 6.17 -1.01 -16.08
C PRO A 21 5.35 -1.70 -17.18
N ARG A 22 5.76 -2.90 -17.59
CA ARG A 22 5.08 -3.67 -18.64
C ARG A 22 3.65 -4.11 -18.24
N LEU A 23 3.33 -4.10 -16.95
CA LEU A 23 2.02 -4.50 -16.44
C LEU A 23 1.05 -3.33 -16.23
N TYR A 24 1.45 -2.08 -16.47
CA TYR A 24 0.59 -0.93 -16.16
C TYR A 24 -0.71 -0.94 -16.94
N ASN A 25 -0.65 -1.25 -18.25
CA ASN A 25 -1.84 -1.36 -19.09
C ASN A 25 -2.74 -2.52 -18.63
N VAL A 26 -2.13 -3.65 -18.25
CA VAL A 26 -2.88 -4.81 -17.74
C VAL A 26 -3.58 -4.45 -16.43
N ALA A 27 -2.88 -3.80 -15.50
CA ALA A 27 -3.45 -3.35 -14.25
C ALA A 27 -4.60 -2.37 -14.50
N TYR A 28 -4.39 -1.35 -15.34
CA TYR A 28 -5.45 -0.40 -15.70
C TYR A 28 -6.69 -1.12 -16.25
N CYS A 29 -6.52 -2.08 -17.16
CA CYS A 29 -7.62 -2.89 -17.67
C CYS A 29 -8.30 -3.71 -16.57
N VAL A 30 -7.56 -4.34 -15.66
CA VAL A 30 -8.13 -5.11 -14.54
C VAL A 30 -8.95 -4.21 -13.62
N PHE A 31 -8.39 -3.08 -13.18
CA PHE A 31 -9.09 -2.12 -12.33
C PHE A 31 -10.37 -1.59 -13.00
N ARG A 32 -10.26 -1.20 -14.28
CA ARG A 32 -11.39 -0.64 -15.01
C ARG A 32 -12.47 -1.67 -15.38
N LEU A 33 -12.09 -2.84 -15.88
CA LEU A 33 -13.02 -3.81 -16.47
C LEU A 33 -13.51 -4.85 -15.47
N ILE A 34 -12.66 -5.27 -14.53
CA ILE A 34 -13.01 -6.31 -13.55
C ILE A 34 -13.55 -5.67 -12.26
N PHE A 35 -12.86 -4.65 -11.74
CA PHE A 35 -13.29 -3.96 -10.52
C PHE A 35 -14.22 -2.77 -10.78
N GLY A 36 -14.42 -2.38 -12.04
CA GLY A 36 -15.33 -1.29 -12.40
C GLY A 36 -14.87 0.09 -11.94
N THR A 37 -13.60 0.26 -11.55
CA THR A 37 -13.12 1.53 -10.97
C THR A 37 -13.28 2.67 -11.96
N THR A 38 -13.72 3.80 -11.46
CA THR A 38 -13.88 5.07 -12.16
C THR A 38 -12.88 6.11 -11.66
N PRO A 39 -12.70 7.26 -12.34
CA PRO A 39 -11.93 8.36 -11.79
C PRO A 39 -12.43 8.83 -10.41
N ASP A 40 -13.72 8.67 -10.10
CA ASP A 40 -14.30 9.03 -8.80
C ASP A 40 -13.87 8.08 -7.67
N ASP A 41 -13.35 6.89 -8.02
CA ASP A 41 -12.81 5.92 -7.06
C ASP A 41 -11.32 6.16 -6.75
N LEU A 42 -10.69 7.14 -7.40
CA LEU A 42 -9.31 7.51 -7.16
C LEU A 42 -9.21 8.33 -5.87
N LEU A 43 -8.57 7.76 -4.85
CA LEU A 43 -8.42 8.42 -3.54
C LEU A 43 -7.28 9.42 -3.55
N TYR A 44 -6.16 9.06 -4.18
CA TYR A 44 -5.04 9.96 -4.42
C TYR A 44 -4.13 9.45 -5.53
N GLU A 45 -3.38 10.37 -6.13
CA GLU A 45 -2.20 10.12 -6.94
C GLU A 45 -1.04 10.92 -6.33
N LYS A 46 0.08 10.25 -6.07
CA LYS A 46 1.29 10.85 -5.54
C LYS A 46 2.48 10.52 -6.42
N ARG A 47 3.12 11.55 -6.93
CA ARG A 47 4.36 11.48 -7.69
C ARG A 47 5.52 11.85 -6.77
N ARG A 48 6.40 10.91 -6.50
CA ARG A 48 7.64 11.15 -5.76
C ARG A 48 8.68 11.71 -6.72
N LYS A 49 9.34 12.79 -6.33
CA LYS A 49 10.48 13.34 -7.08
C LYS A 49 11.79 13.03 -6.35
N ASN A 50 12.85 12.81 -7.12
CA ASN A 50 14.22 12.83 -6.62
C ASN A 50 14.53 14.26 -6.14
N LYS A 51 15.07 14.39 -4.92
CA LYS A 51 15.37 15.70 -4.32
C LYS A 51 16.51 16.45 -5.03
N GLU A 52 17.43 15.73 -5.66
CA GLU A 52 18.62 16.30 -6.31
C GLU A 52 18.36 16.64 -7.78
N THR A 53 17.66 15.75 -8.50
CA THR A 53 17.45 15.92 -9.95
C THR A 53 16.07 16.49 -10.31
N GLY A 54 15.14 16.53 -9.36
CA GLY A 54 13.75 16.96 -9.58
C GLY A 54 12.92 16.01 -10.47
N LYS A 55 13.53 14.95 -11.02
CA LYS A 55 12.86 13.93 -11.84
C LYS A 55 11.93 13.05 -10.99
N GLU A 56 10.84 12.59 -11.57
CA GLU A 56 9.90 11.68 -10.91
C GLU A 56 10.53 10.29 -10.73
N THR A 57 10.52 9.77 -9.50
CA THR A 57 11.04 8.44 -9.16
C THR A 57 9.96 7.39 -9.04
N SER A 58 8.81 7.73 -8.50
CA SER A 58 7.71 6.77 -8.48
C SER A 58 6.36 7.46 -8.52
N MET A 59 5.40 6.80 -9.15
CA MET A 59 3.99 7.15 -9.05
C MET A 59 3.29 6.12 -8.16
N THR A 60 2.53 6.60 -7.19
CA THR A 60 1.60 5.78 -6.42
C THR A 60 0.21 6.31 -6.65
N PHE A 61 -0.73 5.46 -7.01
CA PHE A 61 -2.14 5.82 -6.97
C PHE A 61 -2.90 4.85 -6.08
N ALA A 62 -3.90 5.32 -5.35
CA ALA A 62 -4.79 4.48 -4.55
C ALA A 62 -6.21 4.57 -5.08
N THR A 63 -6.84 3.42 -5.26
CA THR A 63 -8.21 3.32 -5.75
C THR A 63 -9.06 2.46 -4.82
N LYS A 64 -10.30 2.92 -4.58
CA LYS A 64 -11.33 2.13 -3.91
C LYS A 64 -11.90 1.12 -4.90
N ILE A 65 -11.82 -0.16 -4.57
CA ILE A 65 -12.35 -1.26 -5.42
C ILE A 65 -13.65 -1.86 -4.87
N GLY A 66 -14.05 -1.46 -3.67
CA GLY A 66 -15.25 -1.97 -3.04
C GLY A 66 -15.54 -1.28 -1.72
N GLU A 67 -16.77 -1.45 -1.26
CA GLU A 67 -17.27 -0.89 -0.02
C GLU A 67 -18.19 -1.93 0.63
N TRP A 68 -17.88 -2.32 1.86
CA TRP A 68 -18.71 -3.23 2.64
C TRP A 68 -19.40 -2.48 3.77
N SER A 69 -20.73 -2.44 3.76
CA SER A 69 -21.53 -1.73 4.76
C SER A 69 -22.51 -2.69 5.46
N PRO A 70 -22.06 -3.41 6.51
CA PRO A 70 -22.94 -4.24 7.33
C PRO A 70 -23.72 -3.33 8.30
N GLY A 71 -24.72 -2.61 7.80
CA GLY A 71 -25.60 -1.79 8.63
C GLY A 71 -25.08 -0.40 8.95
N ALA A 72 -25.04 0.45 7.92
CA ALA A 72 -25.23 1.92 7.92
C ALA A 72 -24.38 2.82 8.84
N ARG A 73 -23.48 2.33 9.70
CA ARG A 73 -22.72 3.20 10.62
C ARG A 73 -21.24 3.35 10.34
N ASP A 74 -20.60 2.44 9.59
CA ASP A 74 -19.21 2.63 9.16
C ASP A 74 -18.87 1.71 7.96
N PRO A 75 -18.84 2.22 6.72
CA PRO A 75 -18.51 1.41 5.56
C PRO A 75 -17.01 1.04 5.57
N LEU A 76 -16.71 -0.25 5.46
CA LEU A 76 -15.34 -0.72 5.26
C LEU A 76 -14.99 -0.69 3.78
N ASN A 77 -14.17 0.28 3.40
CA ASN A 77 -13.64 0.38 2.05
C ASN A 77 -12.55 -0.68 1.81
N THR A 78 -12.57 -1.30 0.64
CA THR A 78 -11.47 -2.11 0.13
C THR A 78 -10.64 -1.25 -0.81
N ILE A 79 -9.39 -0.99 -0.42
CA ILE A 79 -8.50 -0.06 -1.11
C ILE A 79 -7.27 -0.80 -1.61
N ILE A 80 -6.89 -0.57 -2.86
CA ILE A 80 -5.61 -1.00 -3.41
C ILE A 80 -4.80 0.22 -3.82
N ALA A 81 -3.60 0.35 -3.26
CA ALA A 81 -2.58 1.29 -3.70
C ALA A 81 -1.65 0.57 -4.68
N VAL A 82 -1.48 1.12 -5.88
CA VAL A 82 -0.55 0.60 -6.88
C VAL A 82 0.65 1.53 -6.92
N VAL A 83 1.84 0.98 -6.72
CA VAL A 83 3.11 1.69 -6.83
C VAL A 83 3.81 1.27 -8.12
N GLN A 84 4.17 2.29 -8.88
CA GLN A 84 4.70 2.19 -10.23
C GLN A 84 6.05 2.93 -10.28
N PRO A 85 7.17 2.25 -10.58
CA PRO A 85 8.42 2.95 -10.91
C PRO A 85 8.20 3.87 -12.11
N SER A 86 8.62 5.12 -11.98
CA SER A 86 8.51 6.13 -13.04
C SER A 86 9.88 6.54 -13.59
N GLU A 87 10.99 6.11 -12.97
CA GLU A 87 12.32 6.36 -13.52
C GLU A 87 12.50 5.64 -14.86
N ALA A 88 13.41 6.15 -15.69
CA ALA A 88 13.74 5.48 -16.94
C ALA A 88 14.32 4.08 -16.67
N ALA A 89 14.13 3.14 -17.61
CA ALA A 89 14.51 1.73 -17.44
C ALA A 89 15.99 1.50 -17.07
N HIS A 90 16.88 2.44 -17.41
CA HIS A 90 18.31 2.39 -17.13
C HIS A 90 18.71 3.10 -15.81
N GLU A 91 17.79 3.82 -15.17
CA GLU A 91 18.03 4.48 -13.88
C GLU A 91 17.67 3.53 -12.73
N PRO A 92 18.34 3.62 -11.56
CA PRO A 92 18.01 2.80 -10.39
C PRO A 92 16.61 3.12 -9.85
N SER A 93 15.94 2.13 -9.28
CA SER A 93 14.59 2.27 -8.74
C SER A 93 14.35 1.29 -7.61
N HIS A 94 14.01 1.80 -6.43
CA HIS A 94 13.77 0.97 -5.25
C HIS A 94 12.63 -0.04 -5.47
N VAL A 95 11.61 0.33 -6.26
CA VAL A 95 10.48 -0.56 -6.56
C VAL A 95 10.91 -1.68 -7.52
N ARG A 96 11.75 -1.37 -8.52
CA ARG A 96 12.32 -2.41 -9.40
C ARG A 96 13.24 -3.33 -8.64
N GLU A 97 14.11 -2.79 -7.78
CA GLU A 97 14.99 -3.60 -6.93
C GLU A 97 14.20 -4.59 -6.06
N MET A 98 13.06 -4.17 -5.48
CA MET A 98 12.18 -5.11 -4.76
C MET A 98 11.59 -6.18 -5.67
N LEU A 99 11.03 -5.78 -6.82
CA LEU A 99 10.39 -6.71 -7.76
C LEU A 99 11.39 -7.74 -8.30
N ASP A 100 12.57 -7.27 -8.70
CA ASP A 100 13.66 -8.09 -9.22
C ASP A 100 14.24 -9.00 -8.13
N GLY A 101 14.40 -8.49 -6.90
CA GLY A 101 14.83 -9.28 -5.74
C GLY A 101 13.84 -10.36 -5.32
N HIS A 102 12.56 -10.18 -5.64
CA HIS A 102 11.50 -11.19 -5.46
C HIS A 102 11.27 -12.06 -6.71
N GLU A 103 12.07 -11.89 -7.77
CA GLU A 103 11.91 -12.54 -9.08
C GLU A 103 10.46 -12.47 -9.60
N SER A 104 9.77 -11.35 -9.36
CA SER A 104 8.35 -11.21 -9.63
C SER A 104 8.02 -9.97 -10.45
N ALA A 105 7.10 -10.13 -11.41
CA ALA A 105 6.57 -9.01 -12.19
C ALA A 105 5.58 -8.14 -11.40
N ALA A 106 5.00 -8.70 -10.33
CA ALA A 106 4.03 -8.04 -9.44
C ALA A 106 4.20 -8.54 -8.00
N HIS A 107 4.12 -7.66 -7.00
CA HIS A 107 4.33 -8.05 -5.61
C HIS A 107 3.46 -7.26 -4.63
N TRP A 108 2.80 -7.95 -3.70
CA TRP A 108 2.12 -7.30 -2.58
C TRP A 108 3.16 -6.84 -1.56
N GLN A 109 3.45 -5.54 -1.52
CA GLN A 109 4.46 -4.99 -0.62
C GLN A 109 4.02 -5.07 0.85
N HIS A 110 2.81 -4.63 1.14
CA HIS A 110 2.25 -4.67 2.48
C HIS A 110 0.73 -4.69 2.47
N ILE A 111 0.17 -5.20 3.58
CA ILE A 111 -1.25 -5.18 3.89
C ILE A 111 -1.38 -4.39 5.18
N ALA A 112 -2.08 -3.25 5.13
CA ALA A 112 -2.40 -2.48 6.31
C ALA A 112 -3.64 -3.06 6.99
N LEU A 113 -3.55 -3.26 8.30
CA LEU A 113 -4.62 -3.82 9.12
C LEU A 113 -5.06 -2.78 10.15
N ARG A 114 -6.37 -2.54 10.22
CA ARG A 114 -7.03 -1.82 11.31
C ARG A 114 -7.29 -2.78 12.46
N THR A 115 -7.08 -2.32 13.69
CA THR A 115 -7.39 -3.05 14.93
C THR A 115 -8.15 -2.12 15.87
N PRO A 116 -9.10 -2.64 16.67
CA PRO A 116 -9.81 -1.84 17.67
C PRO A 116 -8.91 -1.37 18.82
N ASP A 117 -7.71 -1.93 18.99
CA ASP A 117 -6.79 -1.56 20.05
C ASP A 117 -5.32 -1.72 19.60
N LEU A 118 -4.82 -0.66 18.96
CA LEU A 118 -3.46 -0.60 18.42
C LEU A 118 -2.38 -0.68 19.51
N ILE A 119 -2.62 -0.07 20.68
CA ILE A 119 -1.62 0.00 21.74
C ILE A 119 -1.37 -1.39 22.33
N SER A 120 -2.45 -2.14 22.61
CA SER A 120 -2.32 -3.52 23.09
C SER A 120 -1.69 -4.44 22.03
N PHE A 121 -2.05 -4.27 20.75
CA PHE A 121 -1.42 -5.06 19.69
C PHE A 121 0.07 -4.74 19.52
N HIS A 122 0.46 -3.46 19.55
CA HIS A 122 1.85 -3.05 19.48
C HIS A 122 2.67 -3.66 20.63
N LYS A 123 2.18 -3.56 21.87
CA LYS A 123 2.81 -4.19 23.03
C LYS A 123 2.95 -5.71 22.84
N HIS A 124 1.88 -6.38 22.41
CA HIS A 124 1.88 -7.82 22.12
C HIS A 124 2.94 -8.23 21.09
N CYS A 125 3.14 -7.40 20.05
CA CYS A 125 4.14 -7.59 18.99
C CYS A 125 5.57 -7.39 19.50
N VAL A 126 5.83 -6.30 20.23
CA VAL A 126 7.16 -6.00 20.80
C VAL A 126 7.60 -7.09 21.78
N GLU A 127 6.69 -7.57 22.63
CA GLU A 127 6.96 -8.70 23.55
C GLU A 127 7.35 -10.00 22.83
N ARG A 128 7.03 -10.12 21.53
CA ARG A 128 7.35 -11.27 20.68
C ARG A 128 8.50 -11.02 19.72
N GLY A 129 9.20 -9.89 19.86
CA GLY A 129 10.35 -9.54 19.02
C GLY A 129 9.98 -9.07 17.61
N VAL A 130 8.74 -8.61 17.38
CA VAL A 130 8.39 -7.95 16.12
C VAL A 130 9.04 -6.57 16.10
N ASN A 131 9.83 -6.31 15.06
CA ASN A 131 10.47 -5.02 14.84
C ASN A 131 9.56 -4.11 14.02
N PHE A 132 9.27 -2.93 14.56
CA PHE A 132 8.59 -1.87 13.81
C PHE A 132 9.62 -0.92 13.22
N VAL A 133 9.48 -0.59 11.93
CA VAL A 133 10.31 0.44 11.31
C VAL A 133 9.93 1.79 11.92
N THR A 134 10.81 2.35 12.75
CA THR A 134 10.65 3.71 13.26
C THR A 134 10.90 4.67 12.09
N PRO A 135 9.93 5.49 11.66
CA PRO A 135 10.25 6.52 10.68
C PRO A 135 11.30 7.45 11.30
N ILE A 136 12.45 7.57 10.66
CA ILE A 136 13.34 8.71 10.91
C ILE A 136 12.59 9.92 10.38
N LEU A 137 11.90 10.63 11.27
CA LEU A 137 11.40 11.97 10.99
C LEU A 137 12.65 12.83 10.78
N LYS A 138 13.06 13.02 9.54
CA LYS A 138 14.01 14.08 9.21
C LYS A 138 13.25 15.38 9.37
N ASP A 139 13.62 16.17 10.36
CA ASP A 139 13.10 17.53 10.53
C ASP A 139 13.27 18.30 9.21
N GLU A 140 12.28 19.11 8.84
CA GLU A 140 12.35 19.97 7.65
C GLU A 140 13.39 21.10 7.77
N HIS A 141 14.17 21.11 8.87
CA HIS A 141 15.16 22.12 9.22
C HIS A 141 16.62 21.61 9.28
N GLU A 142 16.90 20.37 8.84
CA GLU A 142 18.25 19.87 8.54
C GLU A 142 18.45 19.60 7.04
#